data_AF-A0A9P1NY18-F1
#
_entry.id   AF-A0A9P1NY18-F1
#
_cell.length_a   1.000
_cell.length_b   1.000
_cell.length_c   1.000
_cell.angle_alpha   90.00
_cell.angle_beta   90.00
_cell.angle_gamma   90.00
#
_symmetry.space_group_name_H-M   'P 1'
#
loop_
_entity.id
_entity.type
_entity.pdbx_description
1 polymer ?
#
loop_
_entity_poly.entity_id
_entity_poly.type
_entity_poly.pdbx_seq_one_letter_code
_entity_poly.pdbx_strand_id
1 'polypeptide(L)'
;MKVNRMESSHAGGHISKMAIFLAILAGTMALTNPSRQDYLEYASVKLSQEAKNNLCNEAEVPAILRGFSNIIVDTCNTLVTSQRGTIRAFIDNSTHRKNAMIFSIYTSELLNNRYRTLALFGNFITFSAEKLPENSVE
;
A
#
# COMPACT_ATOMS: atom_id res chain seq x y z
N MET A 1 37.91 1.41 48.12
CA MET A 1 37.52 1.06 46.74
C MET A 1 37.15 2.36 46.03
N LYS A 2 38.02 2.88 45.16
CA LYS A 2 37.77 4.15 44.43
C LYS A 2 36.88 3.83 43.22
N VAL A 3 35.66 4.33 43.23
CA VAL A 3 34.77 4.28 42.06
C VAL A 3 35.30 5.33 41.07
N ASN A 4 35.94 4.87 40.00
CA ASN A 4 36.35 5.76 38.92
C ASN A 4 35.09 6.25 38.22
N ARG A 5 34.77 7.53 38.44
CA ARG A 5 33.78 8.30 37.68
C ARG A 5 34.26 8.29 36.23
N MET A 6 33.53 7.59 35.36
CA MET A 6 33.72 7.70 33.91
C MET A 6 33.45 9.14 33.50
N GLU A 7 34.53 9.87 33.26
CA GLU A 7 34.52 11.18 32.66
C GLU A 7 34.10 11.02 31.18
N SER A 8 32.80 11.14 30.91
CA SER A 8 32.27 11.22 29.55
C SER A 8 32.46 12.66 29.05
N SER A 9 33.68 12.97 28.61
CA SER A 9 34.00 14.27 28.03
C SER A 9 34.00 14.18 26.48
N HIS A 10 33.34 15.16 25.86
CA HIS A 10 33.18 15.41 24.42
C HIS A 10 32.29 14.49 23.56
N ALA A 11 32.31 13.17 23.70
CA ALA A 11 31.50 12.29 22.84
C ALA A 11 29.99 12.28 23.18
N GLY A 12 29.64 12.49 24.45
CA GLY A 12 28.25 12.41 24.95
C GLY A 12 27.31 13.52 24.45
N GLY A 13 27.84 14.70 24.09
CA GLY A 13 27.03 15.83 23.64
C GLY A 13 26.41 15.62 22.24
N HIS A 14 27.15 15.03 21.31
CA HIS A 14 26.65 14.75 19.97
C HIS A 14 25.81 13.47 19.92
N ILE A 15 26.19 12.45 20.70
CA ILE A 15 25.41 11.21 20.82
C ILE A 15 24.04 11.48 21.44
N SER A 16 23.96 12.32 22.48
CA SER A 16 22.67 12.70 23.08
C SER A 16 21.79 13.50 22.12
N LYS A 17 22.34 14.49 21.39
CA LYS A 17 21.60 15.23 20.36
C LYS A 17 21.09 14.31 19.25
N MET A 18 21.90 13.36 18.79
CA MET A 18 21.50 12.37 17.80
C MET A 18 20.39 11.46 18.32
N ALA A 19 20.49 10.98 19.56
CA ALA A 19 19.46 10.15 20.18
C ALA A 19 18.13 10.91 20.32
N ILE A 20 18.17 12.17 20.74
CA ILE A 20 16.98 13.03 20.80
C ILE A 20 16.37 13.20 19.41
N PHE A 21 17.17 13.51 18.39
CA PHE A 21 16.70 13.65 17.02
C PHE A 21 16.04 12.37 16.50
N LEU A 22 16.67 11.20 16.70
CA LEU A 22 16.12 9.91 16.31
C LEU A 22 14.84 9.56 17.05
N ALA A 23 14.74 9.90 18.34
CA ALA A 23 13.52 9.69 19.12
C ALA A 23 12.36 10.54 18.60
N ILE A 24 12.61 11.82 18.27
CA ILE A 24 11.63 12.69 17.64
C ILE A 24 11.21 12.11 16.28
N LEU A 25 12.18 11.73 15.45
CA LEU A 25 11.90 11.15 14.13
C LEU A 25 11.05 9.87 14.23
N ALA A 26 11.44 8.93 15.09
CA ALA A 26 10.68 7.70 15.32
C ALA A 26 9.28 7.98 15.87
N GLY A 27 9.15 8.93 16.80
CA GLY A 27 7.86 9.38 17.31
C GLY A 27 6.96 9.94 16.21
N THR A 28 7.48 10.83 15.35
CA THR A 28 6.73 11.38 14.22
C THR A 28 6.30 10.30 13.24
N MET A 29 7.17 9.35 12.92
CA MET A 29 6.84 8.22 12.05
C MET A 29 5.72 7.37 12.64
N ALA A 30 5.82 7.00 13.93
CA ALA A 30 4.81 6.20 14.60
C ALA A 30 3.44 6.91 14.66
N LEU A 31 3.43 8.22 14.91
CA LEU A 31 2.20 9.01 14.99
C LEU A 31 1.55 9.27 13.64
N THR A 32 2.35 9.46 12.59
CA THR A 32 1.86 9.75 11.23
C THR A 32 1.68 8.49 10.39
N ASN A 33 1.99 7.30 10.93
CA ASN A 33 1.86 6.03 10.22
C ASN A 33 0.38 5.77 9.87
N PRO A 34 0.00 5.73 8.57
CA PRO A 34 -1.39 5.59 8.17
C PRO A 34 -2.06 4.32 8.71
N SER A 35 -3.33 4.46 9.06
CA SER A 35 -4.14 3.35 9.55
C SER A 35 -4.54 2.39 8.42
N ARG A 36 -5.12 1.24 8.80
CA ARG A 36 -5.69 0.30 7.83
C ARG A 36 -6.87 0.93 7.08
N GLN A 37 -7.66 1.80 7.72
CA GLN A 37 -8.80 2.43 7.06
C GLN A 37 -8.35 3.40 5.96
N ASP A 38 -7.28 4.15 6.22
CA ASP A 38 -6.64 5.04 5.24
C ASP A 38 -6.09 4.23 4.05
N TYR A 39 -5.50 3.06 4.35
CA TYR A 39 -5.04 2.15 3.31
C TYR A 39 -6.17 1.66 2.42
N LEU A 40 -7.31 1.26 2.99
CA LEU A 40 -8.45 0.77 2.21
C LEU A 40 -9.03 1.86 1.30
N GLU A 41 -9.01 3.11 1.74
CA GLU A 41 -9.45 4.23 0.91
C GLU A 41 -8.50 4.43 -0.27
N TYR A 42 -7.21 4.55 0.02
CA TYR A 42 -6.15 4.63 -0.98
C TYR A 42 -6.19 3.46 -1.98
N ALA A 43 -6.21 2.23 -1.47
CA ALA A 43 -6.14 1.01 -2.26
C ALA A 43 -7.40 0.82 -3.11
N SER A 44 -8.59 1.12 -2.58
CA SER A 44 -9.83 1.03 -3.36
C SER A 44 -9.81 1.94 -4.59
N VAL A 45 -9.19 3.12 -4.51
CA VAL A 45 -9.05 4.01 -5.66
C VAL A 45 -7.93 3.52 -6.57
N LYS A 46 -6.73 3.29 -6.03
CA LYS A 46 -5.53 2.97 -6.80
C LYS A 46 -5.66 1.64 -7.53
N LEU A 47 -6.06 0.58 -6.83
CA LEU A 47 -6.20 -0.76 -7.39
C LEU A 47 -7.39 -0.85 -8.35
N SER A 48 -8.48 -0.12 -8.12
CA SER A 48 -9.58 -0.05 -9.09
C SER A 48 -9.14 0.58 -10.41
N GLN A 49 -8.30 1.62 -10.37
CA GLN A 49 -7.75 2.23 -11.59
C GLN A 49 -6.86 1.25 -12.36
N GLU A 50 -6.02 0.50 -11.65
CA GLU A 50 -5.16 -0.48 -12.28
C GLU A 50 -5.95 -1.67 -12.85
N ALA A 51 -6.94 -2.16 -12.10
CA ALA A 51 -7.86 -3.19 -12.57
C ALA A 51 -8.64 -2.73 -13.81
N LYS A 52 -9.11 -1.47 -13.87
CA LYS A 52 -9.74 -0.94 -15.09
C LYS A 52 -8.80 -0.97 -16.28
N ASN A 53 -7.56 -0.54 -16.09
CA ASN A 53 -6.61 -0.50 -17.20
C ASN A 53 -6.32 -1.90 -17.73
N ASN A 54 -6.20 -2.89 -16.85
CA ASN A 54 -5.91 -4.27 -17.24
C ASN A 54 -7.16 -5.01 -17.75
N LEU A 55 -8.35 -4.78 -17.18
CA LEU A 55 -9.56 -5.53 -17.57
C LEU A 55 -10.31 -4.87 -18.73
N CYS A 56 -10.51 -3.55 -18.66
CA CYS A 56 -11.38 -2.86 -19.62
C CYS A 56 -10.63 -2.54 -20.92
N ASN A 57 -9.33 -2.21 -20.86
CA ASN A 57 -8.56 -1.83 -22.05
C ASN A 57 -7.84 -3.02 -22.70
N GLU A 58 -7.56 -4.09 -21.96
CA GLU A 58 -6.91 -5.31 -22.48
C GLU A 58 -7.94 -6.39 -22.88
N ALA A 59 -9.24 -6.17 -22.65
CA ALA A 59 -10.27 -7.05 -23.16
C ALA A 59 -10.26 -7.06 -24.69
N GLU A 60 -9.88 -8.21 -25.27
CA GLU A 60 -10.00 -8.45 -26.70
C GLU A 60 -11.47 -8.37 -27.12
N VAL A 61 -11.86 -7.24 -27.73
CA VAL A 61 -13.23 -7.03 -28.19
C VAL A 61 -13.49 -7.91 -29.42
N PRO A 62 -14.49 -8.82 -29.39
CA PRO A 62 -14.83 -9.66 -30.53
C PRO A 62 -15.06 -8.83 -31.80
N ALA A 63 -14.67 -9.36 -32.98
CA ALA A 63 -14.70 -8.61 -34.25
C ALA A 63 -16.09 -8.00 -34.57
N ILE A 64 -17.17 -8.67 -34.19
CA ILE A 64 -18.57 -8.22 -34.34
C ILE A 64 -18.92 -6.99 -33.50
N LEU A 65 -18.13 -6.67 -32.46
CA LEU A 65 -18.38 -5.59 -31.51
C LEU A 65 -17.37 -4.43 -31.64
N ARG A 66 -16.47 -4.46 -32.63
CA ARG A 66 -15.47 -3.39 -32.83
C ARG A 66 -16.09 -1.99 -32.99
N GLY A 67 -17.27 -1.89 -33.61
CA GLY A 67 -17.99 -0.62 -33.74
C GLY A 67 -18.54 -0.06 -32.41
N PHE A 68 -18.62 -0.91 -31.37
CA PHE A 68 -19.12 -0.57 -30.03
C PHE A 68 -18.01 -0.57 -28.96
N SER A 69 -16.74 -0.71 -29.34
CA SER A 69 -15.62 -0.87 -28.42
C SER A 69 -15.57 0.23 -27.35
N ASN A 70 -15.75 1.50 -27.76
CA ASN A 70 -15.77 2.63 -26.83
C ASN A 70 -16.91 2.55 -25.80
N ILE A 71 -18.10 2.11 -26.23
CA ILE A 71 -19.27 1.96 -25.33
C ILE A 71 -19.02 0.84 -24.32
N ILE A 72 -18.38 -0.26 -24.75
CA ILE A 72 -18.03 -1.39 -23.87
C ILE A 72 -17.00 -0.94 -22.82
N VAL A 73 -15.95 -0.24 -23.24
CA VAL A 73 -14.91 0.30 -22.35
C VAL A 73 -15.50 1.28 -21.35
N ASP A 74 -16.35 2.22 -21.79
CA ASP A 74 -17.00 3.19 -20.92
C ASP A 74 -17.97 2.54 -19.93
N THR A 75 -18.69 1.51 -20.36
CA THR A 75 -19.58 0.73 -19.48
C THR A 75 -18.77 -0.03 -18.44
N CYS A 76 -17.67 -0.67 -18.83
CA CYS A 76 -16.74 -1.33 -17.92
C CYS A 76 -16.15 -0.34 -16.90
N ASN A 77 -15.70 0.83 -17.36
CA ASN A 77 -15.19 1.90 -16.51
C ASN A 77 -16.23 2.38 -15.49
N THR A 78 -17.48 2.57 -15.94
CA THR A 78 -18.59 2.99 -15.08
C THR A 78 -18.92 1.93 -14.04
N LEU A 79 -19.00 0.65 -14.44
CA LEU A 79 -19.31 -0.45 -13.56
C LEU A 79 -18.24 -0.64 -12.47
N VAL A 80 -16.96 -0.65 -12.84
CA VAL A 80 -15.85 -0.76 -11.87
C VAL A 80 -15.83 0.43 -10.92
N THR A 81 -16.19 1.63 -11.39
CA THR A 81 -16.31 2.82 -10.52
C THR A 81 -17.50 2.70 -9.56
N SER A 82 -18.64 2.22 -10.04
CA SER A 82 -19.86 2.08 -9.24
C SER A 82 -19.71 0.99 -8.17
N GLN A 83 -18.90 -0.03 -8.42
CA GLN A 83 -18.66 -1.16 -7.52
C GLN A 83 -17.51 -0.91 -6.53
N ARG A 84 -17.03 0.33 -6.37
CA ARG A 84 -15.93 0.69 -5.45
C ARG A 84 -16.14 0.19 -4.03
N GLY A 85 -17.38 0.19 -3.52
CA GLY A 85 -17.70 -0.35 -2.19
C GLY A 85 -17.41 -1.85 -2.08
N THR A 86 -17.85 -2.62 -3.07
CA THR A 86 -17.57 -4.06 -3.20
C THR A 86 -16.07 -4.32 -3.33
N ILE A 87 -15.36 -3.53 -4.15
CA ILE A 87 -13.91 -3.63 -4.32
C ILE A 87 -13.18 -3.32 -3.02
N ARG A 88 -13.62 -2.29 -2.29
CA ARG A 88 -13.06 -1.96 -0.96
C ARG A 88 -13.23 -3.12 0.01
N ALA A 89 -14.41 -3.74 0.06
CA ALA A 89 -14.67 -4.90 0.93
C ALA A 89 -13.83 -6.13 0.53
N PHE A 90 -13.67 -6.36 -0.77
CA PHE A 90 -12.80 -7.43 -1.26
C PHE A 90 -11.33 -7.19 -0.87
N ILE A 91 -10.81 -6.00 -1.14
CA ILE A 91 -9.46 -5.59 -0.72
C ILE A 91 -9.33 -5.76 0.80
N ASP A 92 -10.34 -5.37 1.57
CA ASP A 92 -10.33 -5.53 3.03
C ASP A 92 -10.06 -6.97 3.45
N ASN A 93 -10.80 -7.91 2.87
CA ASN A 93 -10.68 -9.33 3.15
C ASN A 93 -9.37 -9.94 2.62
N SER A 94 -8.85 -9.43 1.50
CA SER A 94 -7.61 -9.94 0.88
C SER A 94 -6.35 -9.17 1.30
N THR A 95 -6.44 -8.28 2.29
CA THR A 95 -5.32 -7.47 2.76
C THR A 95 -4.77 -7.96 4.10
N HIS A 96 -3.48 -8.26 4.10
CA HIS A 96 -2.70 -8.50 5.31
C HIS A 96 -1.83 -7.30 5.67
N ARG A 97 -1.94 -6.82 6.91
CA ARG A 97 -1.12 -5.74 7.46
C ARG A 97 -0.02 -6.29 8.36
N LYS A 98 1.23 -5.87 8.12
CA LYS A 98 2.37 -6.03 9.03
C LYS A 98 2.75 -4.66 9.58
N ASN A 99 2.52 -4.43 10.86
CA ASN A 99 2.85 -3.17 11.53
C ASN A 99 4.21 -3.27 12.22
N ALA A 100 5.14 -2.37 11.88
CA ALA A 100 6.48 -2.29 12.45
C ALA A 100 6.67 -1.06 13.37
N MET A 101 5.58 -0.56 13.96
CA MET A 101 5.49 0.67 14.77
C MET A 101 5.68 1.96 13.96
N ILE A 102 6.85 2.15 13.35
CA ILE A 102 7.21 3.37 12.62
C ILE A 102 6.78 3.35 11.14
N PHE A 103 6.45 2.17 10.62
CA PHE A 103 5.87 1.98 9.28
C PHE A 103 4.91 0.78 9.29
N SER A 104 4.16 0.61 8.21
CA SER A 104 3.35 -0.58 7.97
C SER A 104 3.55 -1.09 6.56
N ILE A 105 3.47 -2.40 6.37
CA ILE A 105 3.45 -3.03 5.05
C ILE A 105 2.09 -3.68 4.88
N TYR A 106 1.42 -3.36 3.78
CA TYR A 106 0.16 -3.96 3.36
C TYR A 106 0.43 -4.86 2.15
N THR A 107 -0.04 -6.10 2.24
CA THR A 107 -0.05 -7.04 1.12
C THR A 107 -1.49 -7.30 0.76
N SER A 108 -1.89 -6.97 -0.46
CA SER A 108 -3.25 -7.15 -0.95
C SER A 108 -3.24 -7.99 -2.21
N GLU A 109 -4.16 -8.94 -2.27
CA GLU A 109 -4.32 -9.81 -3.43
C GLU A 109 -5.59 -9.39 -4.18
N LEU A 110 -5.47 -9.14 -5.48
CA LEU A 110 -6.58 -8.74 -6.32
C LEU A 110 -6.46 -9.43 -7.67
N LEU A 111 -7.50 -10.21 -8.02
CA LEU A 111 -7.50 -11.08 -9.19
C LEU A 111 -6.32 -12.07 -9.11
N ASN A 112 -5.35 -11.96 -10.03
CA ASN A 112 -4.14 -12.77 -10.06
C ASN A 112 -2.88 -11.96 -9.74
N ASN A 113 -3.04 -10.78 -9.11
CA ASN A 113 -1.94 -9.88 -8.81
C ASN A 113 -1.80 -9.66 -7.31
N ARG A 114 -0.56 -9.67 -6.84
CA ARG A 114 -0.20 -9.33 -5.47
C ARG A 114 0.43 -7.94 -5.43
N TYR A 115 -0.16 -7.09 -4.62
CA TYR A 115 0.26 -5.72 -4.41
C TYR A 115 0.92 -5.60 -3.05
N ARG A 116 2.10 -4.98 -3.01
CA ARG A 116 2.75 -4.59 -1.76
C ARG A 116 2.74 -3.07 -1.66
N THR A 117 2.26 -2.56 -0.53
CA THR A 117 2.23 -1.13 -0.25
C THR A 117 2.95 -0.85 1.06
N LEU A 118 3.94 0.03 1.01
CA LEU A 118 4.62 0.55 2.18
C LEU A 118 3.92 1.82 2.65
N ALA A 119 3.55 1.86 3.92
CA ALA A 119 2.99 3.02 4.59
C ALA A 119 4.05 3.63 5.51
N LEU A 120 4.46 4.86 5.22
CA LEU A 120 5.45 5.61 6.01
C LEU A 120 5.12 7.11 5.96
N PHE A 121 5.35 7.83 7.06
CA PHE A 121 5.23 9.30 7.11
C PHE A 121 3.92 9.84 6.50
N GLY A 122 2.77 9.23 6.81
CA GLY A 122 1.48 9.67 6.25
C GLY A 122 1.23 9.33 4.78
N ASN A 123 2.13 8.58 4.13
CA ASN A 123 2.08 8.30 2.69
C ASN A 123 2.00 6.79 2.41
N PHE A 124 1.52 6.45 1.22
CA PHE A 124 1.49 5.09 0.68
C PHE A 124 2.34 5.00 -0.59
N ILE A 125 3.21 4.00 -0.65
CA ILE A 125 4.02 3.68 -1.82
C ILE A 125 3.70 2.25 -2.22
N THR A 126 2.97 2.09 -3.33
CA THR A 126 2.63 0.77 -3.89
C THR A 126 3.66 0.36 -4.93
N PHE A 127 4.21 -0.84 -4.77
CA PHE A 127 5.07 -1.48 -5.75
C PHE A 127 4.21 -2.23 -6.76
N SER A 128 4.70 -2.33 -8.00
CA SER A 128 3.98 -2.97 -9.10
C SER A 128 3.47 -4.36 -8.76
N ALA A 129 2.31 -4.69 -9.30
CA ALA A 129 1.70 -6.01 -9.24
C ALA A 129 2.70 -7.11 -9.65
N GLU A 130 2.88 -8.10 -8.78
CA GLU A 130 3.51 -9.36 -9.15
C GLU A 130 2.40 -10.36 -9.47
N LYS A 131 2.48 -11.03 -10.63
CA LYS A 131 1.54 -12.11 -10.97
C LYS A 131 1.71 -13.24 -9.95
N LEU A 132 0.61 -13.66 -9.34
CA LEU A 132 0.57 -14.83 -8.49
C LEU A 132 0.77 -16.09 -9.37
N PRO A 133 1.55 -17.09 -8.90
CA PRO A 133 1.70 -18.34 -9.62
C PRO A 133 0.34 -19.05 -9.74
N GLU A 134 0.00 -19.47 -10.96
CA GLU A 134 -1.29 -20.05 -11.37
C GLU A 134 -1.71 -21.30 -10.56
N ASN A 135 -0.78 -21.89 -9.81
CA ASN A 135 -0.90 -23.15 -9.10
C ASN A 135 -1.35 -23.01 -7.63
N SER A 136 -1.83 -21.82 -7.21
CA SER A 136 -2.15 -21.53 -5.81
C SER A 136 -3.66 -21.46 -5.50
N VAL A 137 -4.50 -21.88 -6.45
CA VAL A 137 -5.91 -22.21 -6.20
C VAL A 137 -5.99 -23.72 -5.98
N GLU A 138 -5.88 -24.14 -4.73
CA GLU A 138 -6.28 -25.49 -4.27
C GLU A 138 -7.51 -25.36 -3.37
#